data_AF-A0A920GS04-F1
#
_entry.id   AF-A0A920GS04-F1
#
_cell.length_a   1.000
_cell.length_b   1.000
_cell.length_c   1.000
_cell.angle_alpha   90.00
_cell.angle_beta   90.00
_cell.angle_gamma   90.00
#
_symmetry.space_group_name_H-M   'P 1'
#
loop_
_entity.id
_entity.type
_entity.pdbx_description
1 polymer ?
#
loop_
_entity_poly.entity_id
_entity_poly.type
_entity_poly.pdbx_seq_one_letter_code
_entity_poly.pdbx_strand_id
1 'polypeptide(L)' 'MGIFTKTKEHAPCTVEVSHKFESLHAHVRFNNGAIIYPGDEVQVQGPEIMAPFGEIVRENRDAIILRASF' A
#
# COMPACT_ATOMS: atom_id res chain seq x y z
N MET A 1 -28.03 -9.05 13.08
CA MET A 1 -27.02 -9.04 14.17
C MET A 1 -26.40 -10.42 14.26
N GLY A 2 -25.15 -10.66 13.90
CA GLY A 2 -24.10 -9.78 13.42
C GLY A 2 -22.78 -10.53 13.55
N ILE A 3 -21.93 -10.50 12.51
CA ILE A 3 -20.49 -10.73 12.65
C ILE A 3 -19.83 -10.00 11.46
N PHE A 4 -19.32 -8.78 11.71
CA PHE A 4 -18.53 -8.04 10.73
C PHE A 4 -17.14 -8.70 10.62
N THR A 5 -17.02 -9.77 9.83
CA THR A 5 -15.71 -10.39 9.57
C THR A 5 -15.05 -9.65 8.42
N LYS A 6 -14.21 -8.65 8.73
CA LYS A 6 -13.30 -8.08 7.73
C LYS A 6 -12.34 -9.19 7.28
N THR A 7 -12.32 -9.51 5.99
CA THR A 7 -11.37 -10.49 5.43
C THR A 7 -10.02 -9.82 5.25
N LYS A 8 -8.95 -10.46 5.72
CA LYS A 8 -7.58 -9.96 5.57
C LYS A 8 -6.88 -10.73 4.48
N GLU A 9 -6.28 -10.02 3.54
CA GLU A 9 -5.48 -10.59 2.47
C GLU A 9 -4.07 -9.99 2.50
N HIS A 10 -3.06 -10.84 2.32
CA HIS A 10 -1.66 -10.41 2.24
C HIS A 10 -1.27 -10.28 0.78
N ALA A 11 -0.76 -9.11 0.40
CA ALA A 11 -0.33 -8.82 -0.96
C ALA A 11 1.08 -8.23 -0.96
N PRO A 12 2.08 -8.90 -1.58
CA PRO A 12 3.40 -8.30 -1.75
C PRO A 12 3.28 -7.08 -2.68
N CYS A 13 3.93 -5.99 -2.32
CA CYS A 13 3.88 -4.73 -3.05
C CYS A 13 5.25 -4.05 -3.15
N THR A 14 5.39 -3.18 -4.15
CA THR A 14 6.52 -2.27 -4.27
C THR A 14 6.00 -0.86 -4.01
N VAL A 15 6.61 -0.17 -3.04
CA VAL A 15 6.30 1.22 -2.72
C VAL A 15 7.38 2.10 -3.31
N GLU A 16 6.95 3.09 -4.08
CA GLU A 16 7.80 4.12 -4.67
C GLU A 16 7.48 5.45 -4.02
N VAL A 17 8.46 6.04 -3.35
CA VAL A 17 8.35 7.38 -2.76
C VAL A 17 9.26 8.32 -3.54
N SER A 18 8.68 9.29 -4.22
CA SER A 18 9.38 10.35 -4.93
C SER A 18 9.33 11.63 -4.10
N HIS A 19 10.49 12.21 -3.82
CA HIS A 19 10.61 13.51 -3.18
C HIS A 19 11.48 14.41 -4.04
N LYS A 20 10.96 14.83 -5.19
CA LYS A 20 11.67 15.67 -6.15
C LYS A 20 11.03 17.04 -6.26
N PHE A 21 11.76 17.99 -6.85
CA PHE A 21 11.22 19.32 -7.13
C PHE A 21 9.95 19.24 -8.01
N GLU A 22 9.95 18.33 -8.98
CA GLU A 22 8.86 18.15 -9.93
C GLU A 22 7.65 17.45 -9.30
N SER A 23 7.85 16.59 -8.29
CA SER A 23 6.75 15.87 -7.64
C SER A 23 7.10 15.27 -6.27
N LEU A 24 6.13 15.34 -5.36
CA LEU A 24 6.11 14.64 -4.08
C LEU A 24 4.95 13.64 -4.09
N HIS A 25 5.25 12.34 -4.17
CA HIS A 25 4.22 11.30 -4.19
C HIS A 25 4.71 9.98 -3.60
N ALA A 26 3.77 9.18 -3.12
CA ALA A 26 3.96 7.79 -2.74
C ALA A 26 3.02 6.93 -3.58
N HIS A 27 3.57 6.01 -4.35
CA HIS A 27 2.81 5.10 -5.21
C HIS A 27 3.05 3.65 -4.77
N VAL A 28 1.96 2.89 -4.64
CA VAL A 28 2.02 1.48 -4.25
C VAL A 28 1.60 0.64 -5.44
N ARG A 29 2.43 -0.34 -5.80
CA ARG A 29 2.15 -1.32 -6.84
C ARG A 29 2.07 -2.71 -6.24
N PHE A 30 0.97 -3.42 -6.45
CA PHE A 30 0.85 -4.82 -6.02
C PHE A 30 1.52 -5.76 -7.02
N ASN A 31 2.37 -6.65 -6.52
CA ASN A 31 3.18 -7.55 -7.35
C ASN A 31 2.48 -8.87 -7.66
N ASN A 32 1.43 -9.21 -6.93
CA ASN A 32 0.62 -10.41 -7.11
C ASN A 32 -0.63 -10.19 -7.99
N GLY A 33 -0.84 -8.98 -8.52
CA GLY A 33 -2.04 -8.64 -9.30
C GLY A 33 -3.31 -8.46 -8.46
N ALA A 34 -3.19 -8.23 -7.14
CA ALA A 34 -4.34 -7.93 -6.30
C ALA A 34 -5.11 -6.70 -6.82
N ILE A 35 -6.42 -6.87 -6.98
CA ILE A 35 -7.35 -5.81 -7.36
C ILE A 35 -7.98 -5.23 -6.09
N ILE A 36 -7.98 -3.91 -5.97
CA ILE A 36 -8.59 -3.18 -4.86
C ILE A 36 -9.97 -2.70 -5.28
N TYR A 37 -10.98 -2.97 -4.45
CA TYR A 37 -12.36 -2.52 -4.67
C TYR A 37 -12.72 -1.36 -3.75
N PRO A 38 -13.77 -0.57 -4.08
CA PRO A 38 -14.22 0.50 -3.20
C PRO A 38 -14.56 0.01 -1.79
N GLY A 39 -14.04 0.70 -0.78
CA GLY A 39 -14.21 0.33 0.63
C GLY A 39 -13.12 -0.58 1.19
N ASP A 40 -12.28 -1.19 0.33
CA ASP A 40 -11.11 -1.92 0.79
C ASP A 40 -10.08 -0.96 1.38
N GLU A 41 -9.49 -1.34 2.51
CA GLU A 41 -8.46 -0.58 3.19
C GLU A 41 -7.12 -1.27 2.99
N VAL A 42 -6.11 -0.54 2.53
CA VAL A 42 -4.78 -1.07 2.25
C VAL A 42 -3.78 -0.50 3.25
N GLN A 43 -3.09 -1.38 3.97
CA GLN A 43 -2.05 -1.00 4.92
C GLN A 43 -0.71 -1.64 4.53
N VAL A 44 0.24 -0.83 4.06
CA VAL A 44 1.63 -1.23 3.86
C VAL A 44 2.30 -1.49 5.20
N GLN A 45 3.01 -2.60 5.30
CA GLN A 45 3.68 -3.05 6.53
C GLN A 45 5.14 -2.59 6.61
N GLY A 46 5.61 -2.49 7.85
CA GLY A 46 6.99 -2.17 8.21
C GLY A 46 7.22 -0.69 8.56
N PRO A 47 8.48 -0.29 8.75
CA PRO A 47 8.83 1.07 9.16
C PRO A 47 8.57 2.09 8.04
N GLU A 48 8.55 3.36 8.44
CA GLU A 48 8.44 4.52 7.55
C GLU A 48 9.49 4.49 6.44
N ILE A 49 9.09 4.93 5.23
CA ILE A 49 9.97 5.06 4.07
C ILE A 49 10.26 6.55 3.88
N MET A 50 11.51 6.95 4.09
CA MET A 50 11.95 8.33 3.93
C MET A 50 12.75 8.47 2.64
N ALA A 51 12.24 9.26 1.70
CA ALA A 51 12.98 9.68 0.51
C ALA A 51 13.59 11.07 0.76
N PRO A 52 14.93 11.21 0.76
CA PRO A 52 15.59 12.50 0.77
C PRO A 52 15.16 13.36 -0.42
N PHE A 53 15.21 14.68 -0.26
CA PHE A 53 14.89 15.60 -1.35
C PHE A 53 15.86 15.40 -2.53
N GLY A 54 15.31 15.27 -3.74
CA GLY A 54 16.02 14.96 -4.98
C GLY A 54 16.00 13.48 -5.36
N GLU A 55 15.55 12.58 -4.48
CA GLU A 55 15.64 11.13 -4.69
C GLU A 55 14.28 10.45 -4.90
N ILE A 56 14.34 9.23 -5.45
CA ILE A 56 13.20 8.30 -5.51
C ILE A 56 13.66 7.01 -4.85
N VAL A 57 12.97 6.63 -3.78
CA VAL A 57 13.21 5.39 -3.05
C VAL A 57 12.17 4.36 -3.48
N ARG A 58 12.63 3.13 -3.76
CA ARG A 58 11.77 1.99 -4.09
C ARG A 58 12.05 0.85 -3.14
N GLU A 59 11.03 0.38 -2.45
CA GLU A 59 11.13 -0.73 -1.52
C GLU A 59 10.09 -1.80 -1.80
N ASN A 60 10.49 -3.06 -1.63
CA ASN A 60 9.57 -4.19 -1.64
C ASN A 60 9.07 -4.42 -0.22
N ARG A 61 7.75 -4.36 -0.04
CA ARG A 61 7.05 -4.52 1.23
C ARG A 61 5.90 -5.49 1.07
N ASP A 62 5.30 -5.86 2.19
CA ASP A 62 4.00 -6.53 2.20
C ASP A 62 2.91 -5.54 2.57
N ALA A 63 1.74 -5.67 1.95
CA ALA A 63 0.54 -4.93 2.30
C ALA A 63 -0.52 -5.90 2.84
N ILE A 64 -1.29 -5.43 3.80
CA ILE A 64 -2.51 -6.08 4.26
C ILE A 64 -3.68 -5.33 3.65
N ILE A 65 -4.50 -6.06 2.90
CA ILE A 65 -5.76 -5.56 2.36
C ILE A 65 -6.86 -6.04 3.28
N LEU A 66 -7.57 -5.11 3.91
CA LEU A 66 -8.79 -5.37 4.66
C LEU A 66 -9.96 -5.20 3.70
N ARG A 67 -10.57 -6.31 3.32
CA ARG A 67 -11.69 -6.32 2.39
C ARG A 67 -12.94 -5.71 3.04
N ALA A 68 -13.63 -4.85 2.30
CA ALA A 68 -14.93 -4.34 2.72
C ALA A 68 -15.93 -5.49 2.87
N SER A 69 -16.61 -5.53 4.00
CA SER A 69 -17.78 -6.39 4.22
C SER A 69 -19.05 -5.56 3.97
N PHE A 70 -19.96 -6.09 3.17
CA PHE A 70 -21.23 -5.47 2.78
C PHE A 70 -22.23 -5.42 3.95
#